data_AF-A0A935N515-F1
#
_entry.id   AF-A0A935N515-F1
#
_cell.length_a   1.000
_cell.length_b   1.000
_cell.length_c   1.000
_cell.angle_alpha   90.00
_cell.angle_beta   90.00
_cell.angle_gamma   90.00
#
_symmetry.space_group_name_H-M   'P 1'
#
loop_
_entity.id
_entity.type
_entity.pdbx_description
1 polymer ?
#
loop_
_entity_poly.entity_id
_entity_poly.type
_entity_poly.pdbx_seq_one_letter_code
_entity_poly.pdbx_strand_id
1 'polypeptide(L)'
;MGLNARATADNAIAIGADATASIANNVALGRLSVDKAGMAVTTTTMGAIVGNNAGVGSAANGVVSVGDAGRERQVVNVAAGAVTSTSTDAINGSQLFVVGTAIASTDTRVGAAEARIAVTESRLNSTDTRLAVSDQRTTTLENKVAVMGDQISDVRQESRRGIAAAAALVMSNPALAKGETSLDAGVASYRGQAAIGIGVTHRLNEAVTINGGVSSAGKGDTIVRMGASWKF
;
A
#
# COMPACT_ATOMS: atom_id res chain seq x y z
N MET A 1 26.19 49.71 48.82
CA MET A 1 27.43 50.20 49.46
C MET A 1 28.62 49.34 49.05
N GLY A 2 29.75 49.98 48.73
CA GLY A 2 31.01 49.36 48.28
C GLY A 2 32.01 50.44 47.86
N LEU A 3 33.31 50.13 47.81
CA LEU A 3 34.31 51.08 47.31
C LEU A 3 33.97 51.47 45.87
N ASN A 4 33.91 52.77 45.56
CA ASN A 4 33.50 53.32 44.25
C ASN A 4 32.11 52.86 43.75
N ALA A 5 31.21 52.41 44.63
CA ALA A 5 29.82 52.16 44.23
C ALA A 5 29.16 53.49 43.82
N ARG A 6 28.53 53.52 42.65
CA ARG A 6 27.97 54.72 42.02
C ARG A 6 26.49 54.54 41.74
N ALA A 7 25.63 55.24 42.46
CA ALA A 7 24.23 55.43 42.10
C ALA A 7 24.05 56.88 41.63
N THR A 8 23.97 57.09 40.31
CA THR A 8 24.06 58.44 39.70
C THR A 8 22.72 58.97 39.17
N ALA A 9 21.67 58.16 39.20
CA ALA A 9 20.31 58.54 38.78
C ALA A 9 19.32 58.45 39.95
N ASP A 10 18.15 59.06 39.76
CA ASP A 10 17.08 59.08 40.77
C ASP A 10 16.66 57.66 41.15
N ASN A 11 16.52 57.41 42.45
CA ASN A 11 16.09 56.12 43.03
C ASN A 11 16.97 54.92 42.66
N ALA A 12 18.16 55.14 42.12
CA ALA A 12 19.10 54.09 41.75
C ALA A 12 19.80 53.53 43.00
N ILE A 13 20.11 52.22 42.99
CA ILE A 13 20.81 51.54 44.08
C ILE A 13 22.03 50.80 43.53
N ALA A 14 23.22 51.10 44.09
CA ALA A 14 24.46 50.38 43.77
C ALA A 14 25.03 49.67 45.01
N ILE A 15 25.17 48.34 44.93
CA ILE A 15 25.67 47.47 46.00
C ILE A 15 26.84 46.64 45.49
N GLY A 16 28.02 46.75 46.12
CA GLY A 16 29.25 46.11 45.68
C GLY A 16 30.30 47.11 45.18
N ALA A 17 31.58 46.73 45.28
CA ALA A 17 32.68 47.58 44.82
C ALA A 17 32.60 47.82 43.31
N ASP A 18 32.79 49.06 42.87
CA ASP A 18 32.74 49.48 41.47
C ASP A 18 31.40 49.16 40.76
N ALA A 19 30.32 48.89 41.50
CA ALA A 19 28.99 48.73 40.94
C ALA A 19 28.44 50.09 40.50
N THR A 20 27.83 50.17 39.32
CA THR A 20 27.29 51.41 38.76
C THR A 20 25.82 51.23 38.41
N ALA A 21 24.95 52.00 39.07
CA ALA A 21 23.54 52.17 38.75
C ALA A 21 23.32 53.61 38.23
N SER A 22 23.15 53.74 36.92
CA SER A 22 23.18 55.00 36.18
C SER A 22 21.83 55.40 35.59
N ILE A 23 20.81 54.56 35.75
CA ILE A 23 19.45 54.77 35.22
C ILE A 23 18.46 54.78 36.38
N ALA A 24 17.41 55.60 36.26
CA ALA A 24 16.43 55.77 37.32
C ALA A 24 15.74 54.45 37.70
N ASN A 25 15.45 54.27 39.00
CA ASN A 25 14.80 53.09 39.58
C ASN A 25 15.55 51.75 39.44
N ASN A 26 16.78 51.74 38.94
CA ASN A 26 17.56 50.51 38.77
C ASN A 26 18.33 50.09 40.02
N VAL A 27 18.66 48.80 40.08
CA VAL A 27 19.58 48.23 41.06
C VAL A 27 20.75 47.56 40.35
N ALA A 28 21.99 47.94 40.71
CA ALA A 28 23.20 47.20 40.36
C ALA A 28 23.72 46.44 41.59
N LEU A 29 23.71 45.11 41.53
CA LEU A 29 23.99 44.21 42.66
C LEU A 29 25.19 43.29 42.39
N GLY A 30 26.27 43.54 43.13
CA GLY A 30 27.53 42.80 43.08
C GLY A 30 28.69 43.64 42.53
N ARG A 31 29.93 43.23 42.83
CA ARG A 31 31.14 43.94 42.39
C ARG A 31 31.18 44.10 40.86
N LEU A 32 31.51 45.29 40.35
CA LEU A 32 31.59 45.60 38.91
C LEU A 32 30.29 45.37 38.11
N SER A 33 29.12 45.31 38.77
CA SER A 33 27.84 45.21 38.08
C SER A 33 27.45 46.55 37.50
N VAL A 34 26.88 46.55 36.30
CA VAL A 34 26.43 47.75 35.62
C VAL A 34 24.97 47.55 35.24
N ASP A 35 24.15 48.55 35.51
CA ASP A 35 22.74 48.52 35.16
C ASP A 35 22.50 48.79 33.66
N LYS A 36 21.27 48.53 33.21
CA LYS A 36 20.86 48.81 31.82
C LYS A 36 19.40 49.25 31.79
N ALA A 37 18.97 49.84 30.68
CA ALA A 37 17.57 50.22 30.54
C ALA A 37 16.65 48.99 30.59
N GLY A 38 15.56 49.10 31.35
CA GLY A 38 14.48 48.12 31.32
C GLY A 38 13.82 48.09 29.95
N MET A 39 13.44 46.89 29.48
CA MET A 39 12.78 46.70 28.19
C MET A 39 11.40 46.08 28.38
N ALA A 40 10.43 46.60 27.63
CA ALA A 40 9.10 46.00 27.52
C ALA A 40 9.14 44.87 26.49
N VAL A 41 9.22 43.63 26.96
CA VAL A 41 9.14 42.43 26.11
C VAL A 41 7.72 41.90 26.18
N THR A 42 6.86 42.34 25.27
CA THR A 42 5.43 42.02 25.26
C THR A 42 5.11 40.63 24.71
N THR A 43 5.95 40.11 23.82
CA THR A 43 5.77 38.81 23.16
C THR A 43 7.06 38.03 23.06
N THR A 44 6.96 36.71 23.05
CA THR A 44 8.05 35.78 22.72
C THR A 44 7.68 34.97 21.48
N THR A 45 8.60 34.86 20.54
CA THR A 45 8.42 34.09 19.31
C THR A 45 9.33 32.85 19.32
N MET A 46 8.75 31.67 19.14
CA MET A 46 9.46 30.40 18.97
C MET A 46 9.01 29.74 17.66
N GLY A 47 9.79 29.91 16.59
CA GLY A 47 9.38 29.50 15.25
C GLY A 47 8.10 30.23 14.81
N ALA A 48 7.04 29.48 14.52
CA ALA A 48 5.73 30.03 14.16
C ALA A 48 4.85 30.39 15.38
N ILE A 49 5.26 30.03 16.60
CA ILE A 49 4.48 30.29 17.81
C ILE A 49 4.81 31.69 18.33
N VAL A 50 3.80 32.54 18.48
CA VAL A 50 3.88 33.85 19.13
C VAL A 50 3.02 33.81 20.39
N GLY A 51 3.65 34.01 21.54
CA GLY A 51 2.98 34.06 22.84
C GLY A 51 3.11 35.44 23.48
N ASN A 52 2.07 35.90 24.16
CA ASN A 52 2.13 37.10 24.99
C ASN A 52 2.84 36.79 26.32
N ASN A 53 3.73 37.68 26.73
CA ASN A 53 4.42 37.54 28.01
C ASN A 53 3.58 38.20 29.13
N ALA A 54 3.43 37.51 30.25
CA ALA A 54 2.92 38.12 31.47
C ALA A 54 3.95 39.06 32.10
N GLY A 55 3.49 40.03 32.89
CA GLY A 55 4.38 40.90 33.68
C GLY A 55 5.38 41.70 32.84
N VAL A 56 4.93 42.29 31.72
CA VAL A 56 5.79 43.08 30.82
C VAL A 56 6.49 44.19 31.61
N GLY A 57 7.82 44.12 31.66
CA GLY A 57 8.66 45.12 32.31
C GLY A 57 8.56 46.50 31.62
N SER A 58 9.07 47.53 32.30
CA SER A 58 9.14 48.87 31.76
C SER A 58 10.39 49.57 32.26
N ALA A 59 10.98 50.44 31.43
CA ALA A 59 12.08 51.31 31.86
C ALA A 59 11.70 52.15 33.08
N ALA A 60 10.41 52.50 33.25
CA ALA A 60 9.93 53.25 34.41
C ALA A 60 10.05 52.46 35.72
N ASN A 61 9.94 51.12 35.69
CA ASN A 61 10.02 50.26 36.87
C ASN A 61 11.46 49.81 37.18
N GLY A 62 12.39 50.01 36.25
CA GLY A 62 13.79 49.64 36.38
C GLY A 62 14.07 48.14 36.23
N VAL A 63 15.33 47.78 36.47
CA VAL A 63 15.86 46.39 36.47
C VAL A 63 16.74 46.16 37.69
N VAL A 64 16.88 44.88 38.05
CA VAL A 64 17.97 44.42 38.93
C VAL A 64 19.05 43.78 38.06
N SER A 65 20.17 44.47 37.88
CA SER A 65 21.36 43.90 37.25
C SER A 65 22.23 43.21 38.29
N VAL A 66 22.48 41.92 38.09
CA VAL A 66 23.35 41.11 38.96
C VAL A 66 24.78 40.99 38.40
N GLY A 67 25.14 41.76 37.38
CA GLY A 67 26.41 41.65 36.67
C GLY A 67 26.59 42.72 35.61
N ASP A 68 27.49 42.44 34.68
CA ASP A 68 27.67 43.19 33.44
C ASP A 68 28.11 42.20 32.35
N ALA A 69 28.17 42.62 31.10
CA ALA A 69 28.67 41.79 30.01
C ALA A 69 30.07 41.21 30.33
N GLY A 70 30.21 39.89 30.23
CA GLY A 70 31.43 39.15 30.59
C GLY A 70 31.67 39.03 32.09
N ARG A 71 30.73 39.47 32.92
CA ARG A 71 30.73 39.41 34.40
C ARG A 71 29.36 38.98 34.92
N GLU A 72 28.74 38.03 34.23
CA GLU A 72 27.47 37.44 34.59
C GLU A 72 27.60 36.60 35.87
N ARG A 73 26.48 36.44 36.58
CA ARG A 73 26.42 35.66 37.83
C ARG A 73 25.31 34.63 37.77
N GLN A 74 25.54 33.50 38.42
CA GLN A 74 24.48 32.56 38.72
C GLN A 74 23.59 33.13 39.83
N VAL A 75 22.28 32.96 39.69
CA VAL A 75 21.31 33.20 40.75
C VAL A 75 20.95 31.83 41.34
N VAL A 76 21.38 31.56 42.57
CA VAL A 76 21.26 30.24 43.22
C VAL A 76 20.22 30.27 44.33
N ASN A 77 19.76 29.08 44.76
CA ASN A 77 18.70 28.89 45.76
C ASN A 77 17.33 29.48 45.34
N VAL A 78 17.05 29.44 44.04
CA VAL A 78 15.75 29.84 43.48
C VAL A 78 14.77 28.68 43.62
N ALA A 79 13.77 28.83 44.48
CA ALA A 79 12.64 27.90 44.57
C ALA A 79 11.90 27.83 43.22
N ALA A 80 11.15 26.76 42.97
CA ALA A 80 10.40 26.62 41.72
C ALA A 80 9.34 27.72 41.61
N GLY A 81 9.40 28.53 40.55
CA GLY A 81 8.40 29.56 40.26
C GLY A 81 7.09 28.96 39.75
N ALA A 82 5.97 29.67 39.84
CA ALA A 82 4.74 29.21 39.23
C ALA A 82 4.89 29.09 37.70
N VAL A 83 4.40 28.00 37.10
CA VAL A 83 4.38 27.80 35.63
C VAL A 83 2.94 27.95 35.15
N THR A 84 2.52 29.21 34.98
CA THR A 84 1.17 29.58 34.52
C THR A 84 1.25 30.75 33.54
N SER A 85 0.18 31.02 32.80
CA SER A 85 0.14 32.08 31.77
C SER A 85 0.25 33.50 32.33
N THR A 86 0.10 33.69 33.64
CA THR A 86 0.19 34.99 34.32
C THR A 86 1.38 35.09 35.27
N SER A 87 2.21 34.05 35.36
CA SER A 87 3.34 34.02 36.30
C SER A 87 4.41 35.04 35.93
N THR A 88 5.01 35.66 36.96
CA THR A 88 6.16 36.55 36.86
C THR A 88 7.33 36.06 37.71
N ASP A 89 7.28 34.81 38.16
CA ASP A 89 8.31 34.21 39.00
C ASP A 89 9.52 33.79 38.15
N ALA A 90 10.71 33.84 38.75
CA ALA A 90 11.87 33.20 38.16
C ALA A 90 11.69 31.68 38.16
N ILE A 91 11.93 31.03 37.01
CA ILE A 91 11.99 29.57 36.91
C ILE A 91 13.40 29.08 37.26
N ASN A 92 13.51 27.87 37.80
CA ASN A 92 14.79 27.24 38.09
C ASN A 92 15.11 26.06 37.14
N GLY A 93 16.31 25.50 37.28
CA GLY A 93 16.79 24.43 36.40
C GLY A 93 15.99 23.13 36.46
N SER A 94 15.36 22.78 37.59
CA SER A 94 14.57 21.54 37.68
C SER A 94 13.28 21.62 36.85
N GLN A 95 12.69 22.81 36.73
CA GLN A 95 11.53 23.03 35.89
C GLN A 95 11.87 22.90 34.40
N LEU A 96 13.01 23.47 33.97
CA LEU A 96 13.49 23.31 32.60
C LEU A 96 13.87 21.85 32.29
N PHE A 97 14.42 21.12 33.26
CA PHE A 97 14.75 19.70 33.14
C PHE A 97 13.51 18.83 32.89
N VAL A 98 12.38 19.11 33.56
CA VAL A 98 11.10 18.41 33.32
C VAL A 98 10.64 18.61 31.87
N VAL A 99 10.71 19.84 31.36
CA VAL A 99 10.36 20.13 29.95
C VAL A 99 11.29 19.38 28.99
N GLY A 100 12.60 19.41 29.23
CA GLY A 100 13.58 18.67 28.42
C GLY A 100 13.32 17.16 28.39
N THR A 101 12.92 16.60 29.54
CA THR A 101 12.54 15.18 29.64
C THR A 101 11.29 14.85 28.81
N ALA A 102 10.28 15.73 28.85
CA ALA A 102 9.06 15.57 28.04
C ALA A 102 9.36 15.64 26.53
N ILE A 103 10.29 16.51 26.12
CA ILE A 103 10.76 16.60 24.73
C ILE A 103 11.49 15.32 24.32
N ALA A 104 12.43 14.83 25.13
CA ALA A 104 13.15 13.58 24.84
C ALA A 104 12.22 12.35 24.74
N SER A 105 11.16 12.30 25.57
CA SER A 105 10.12 11.28 25.45
C SER A 105 9.34 11.38 24.13
N THR A 106 9.06 12.60 23.69
CA THR A 106 8.41 12.85 22.39
C THR A 106 9.29 12.40 21.24
N ASP A 107 10.58 12.72 21.28
CA ASP A 107 11.58 12.29 20.30
C ASP A 107 11.66 10.76 20.17
N THR A 108 11.68 10.06 21.31
CA THR A 108 11.62 8.58 21.35
C THR A 108 10.35 8.04 20.67
N ARG A 109 9.20 8.68 20.90
CA ARG A 109 7.92 8.28 20.27
C ARG A 109 7.92 8.52 18.76
N VAL A 110 8.56 9.59 18.30
CA VAL A 110 8.73 9.90 16.88
C VAL A 110 9.61 8.84 16.21
N GLY A 111 10.78 8.51 16.78
CA GLY A 111 11.63 7.44 16.25
C GLY A 111 10.92 6.07 16.20
N ALA A 112 10.11 5.75 17.20
CA ALA A 112 9.28 4.54 17.17
C ALA A 112 8.21 4.56 16.07
N ALA A 113 7.63 5.73 15.77
CA ALA A 113 6.68 5.89 14.67
C ALA A 113 7.36 5.73 13.31
N GLU A 114 8.54 6.33 13.11
CA GLU A 114 9.36 6.19 11.91
C GLU A 114 9.71 4.72 11.63
N ALA A 115 10.12 3.97 12.65
CA ALA A 115 10.38 2.54 12.53
C ALA A 115 9.13 1.74 12.09
N ARG A 116 7.94 2.08 12.60
CA ARG A 116 6.67 1.44 12.20
C ARG A 116 6.29 1.77 10.76
N ILE A 117 6.58 2.99 10.30
CA ILE A 117 6.36 3.43 8.91
C ILE A 117 7.25 2.62 7.97
N ALA A 118 8.54 2.49 8.27
CA ALA A 118 9.47 1.69 7.46
C ALA A 118 9.03 0.22 7.30
N VAL A 119 8.52 -0.40 8.39
CA VAL A 119 7.94 -1.75 8.31
C VAL A 119 6.69 -1.78 7.43
N THR A 120 5.84 -0.76 7.51
CA THR A 120 4.63 -0.64 6.70
C THR A 120 4.96 -0.51 5.22
N GLU A 121 5.96 0.28 4.85
CA GLU A 121 6.46 0.41 3.48
C GLU A 121 6.97 -0.92 2.92
N SER A 122 7.71 -1.70 3.71
CA SER A 122 8.15 -3.05 3.32
C SER A 122 6.98 -4.01 3.07
N ARG A 123 5.93 -3.95 3.92
CA ARG A 123 4.71 -4.74 3.74
C ARG A 123 3.93 -4.35 2.49
N LEU A 124 3.91 -3.07 2.13
CA LEU A 124 3.30 -2.57 0.89
C LEU A 124 4.05 -3.11 -0.33
N ASN A 125 5.37 -2.97 -0.39
CA ASN A 125 6.18 -3.53 -1.50
C ASN A 125 5.98 -5.04 -1.68
N SER A 126 5.88 -5.79 -0.57
CA SER A 126 5.57 -7.23 -0.62
C SER A 126 4.18 -7.52 -1.16
N THR A 127 3.20 -6.66 -0.84
CA THR A 127 1.83 -6.77 -1.34
C THR A 127 1.77 -6.47 -2.83
N ASP A 128 2.46 -5.44 -3.30
CA ASP A 128 2.56 -5.09 -4.74
C ASP A 128 3.18 -6.24 -5.54
N THR A 129 4.24 -6.85 -5.02
CA THR A 129 4.86 -8.03 -5.65
C THR A 129 3.87 -9.20 -5.74
N ARG A 130 3.09 -9.45 -4.67
CA ARG A 130 2.07 -10.50 -4.65
C ARG A 130 0.93 -10.22 -5.62
N LEU A 131 0.52 -8.96 -5.77
CA LEU A 131 -0.51 -8.55 -6.69
C LEU A 131 -0.04 -8.74 -8.14
N ALA A 132 1.18 -8.31 -8.47
CA ALA A 132 1.76 -8.55 -9.79
C ALA A 132 1.82 -10.04 -10.14
N VAL A 133 2.20 -10.91 -9.19
CA VAL A 133 2.16 -12.37 -9.39
C VAL A 133 0.73 -12.88 -9.59
N SER A 134 -0.25 -12.33 -8.86
CA SER A 134 -1.66 -12.67 -9.03
C SER A 134 -2.16 -12.30 -10.43
N ASP A 135 -1.82 -11.13 -10.94
CA ASP A 135 -2.20 -10.67 -12.29
C ASP A 135 -1.62 -11.58 -13.38
N GLN A 136 -0.37 -12.05 -13.20
CA GLN A 136 0.23 -13.05 -14.10
C GLN A 136 -0.52 -14.39 -14.04
N ARG A 137 -0.96 -14.82 -12.85
CA ARG A 137 -1.76 -16.03 -12.70
C ARG A 137 -3.14 -15.89 -13.36
N THR A 138 -3.79 -14.74 -13.24
CA THR A 138 -5.06 -14.44 -13.91
C THR A 138 -4.91 -14.49 -15.42
N THR A 139 -3.93 -13.78 -16.00
CA THR A 139 -3.61 -13.84 -17.43
C THR A 139 -3.35 -15.29 -17.89
N THR A 140 -2.62 -16.06 -17.10
CA THR A 140 -2.35 -17.48 -17.41
C THR A 140 -3.63 -18.32 -17.42
N LEU A 141 -4.53 -18.09 -16.46
CA LEU A 141 -5.81 -18.79 -16.39
C LEU A 141 -6.74 -18.40 -17.54
N GLU A 142 -6.80 -17.11 -17.89
CA GLU A 142 -7.57 -16.62 -19.04
C GLU A 142 -7.13 -17.31 -20.33
N ASN A 143 -5.82 -17.40 -20.58
CA ASN A 143 -5.27 -18.09 -21.74
C ASN A 143 -5.63 -19.59 -21.74
N LYS A 144 -5.56 -20.27 -20.59
CA LYS A 144 -5.96 -21.68 -20.48
C LYS A 144 -7.46 -21.87 -20.73
N VAL A 145 -8.30 -20.96 -20.24
CA VAL A 145 -9.75 -20.98 -20.46
C VAL A 145 -10.08 -20.77 -21.94
N ALA A 146 -9.38 -19.87 -22.63
CA ALA A 146 -9.53 -19.69 -24.07
C ALA A 146 -9.19 -20.98 -24.83
N VAL A 147 -8.03 -21.59 -24.54
CA VAL A 147 -7.61 -22.86 -25.17
C VAL A 147 -8.60 -23.99 -24.89
N MET A 148 -9.11 -24.11 -23.66
CA MET A 148 -10.14 -25.10 -23.34
C MET A 148 -11.45 -24.82 -24.12
N GLY A 149 -11.80 -23.55 -24.32
CA GLY A 149 -12.94 -23.15 -25.14
C GLY A 149 -12.81 -23.67 -26.57
N ASP A 150 -11.63 -23.52 -27.17
CA ASP A 150 -11.32 -24.01 -28.51
C ASP A 150 -11.36 -25.54 -28.56
N GLN A 151 -10.71 -26.23 -27.61
CA GLN A 151 -10.72 -27.69 -27.52
C GLN A 151 -12.14 -28.26 -27.39
N ILE A 152 -13.00 -27.63 -26.59
CA ILE A 152 -14.41 -28.05 -26.46
C ILE A 152 -15.17 -27.84 -27.78
N SER A 153 -14.89 -26.77 -28.51
CA SER A 153 -15.48 -26.51 -29.82
C SER A 153 -15.05 -27.58 -30.83
N ASP A 154 -13.78 -27.95 -30.85
CA ASP A 154 -13.22 -28.98 -31.72
C ASP A 154 -13.85 -30.34 -31.43
N VAL A 155 -13.90 -30.78 -30.16
CA VAL A 155 -14.56 -32.04 -29.76
C VAL A 155 -16.03 -32.04 -30.17
N ARG A 156 -16.74 -30.90 -30.02
CA ARG A 156 -18.13 -30.79 -30.48
C ARG A 156 -18.25 -30.93 -31.99
N GLN A 157 -17.29 -30.43 -32.76
CA GLN A 157 -17.31 -30.52 -34.21
C GLN A 157 -16.98 -31.94 -34.69
N GLU A 158 -15.94 -32.55 -34.13
CA GLU A 158 -15.54 -33.94 -34.37
C GLU A 158 -16.70 -34.90 -34.06
N SER A 159 -17.35 -34.74 -32.90
CA SER A 159 -18.51 -35.55 -32.53
C SER A 159 -19.68 -35.41 -33.52
N ARG A 160 -20.00 -34.18 -33.96
CA ARG A 160 -21.07 -33.95 -34.96
C ARG A 160 -20.76 -34.61 -36.30
N ARG A 161 -19.50 -34.54 -36.74
CA ARG A 161 -19.03 -35.19 -37.98
C ARG A 161 -19.07 -36.70 -37.87
N GLY A 162 -18.63 -37.26 -36.74
CA GLY A 162 -18.73 -38.71 -36.47
C GLY A 162 -20.17 -39.21 -36.53
N ILE A 163 -21.12 -38.48 -35.93
CA ILE A 163 -22.55 -38.81 -36.00
C ILE A 163 -23.07 -38.73 -37.44
N ALA A 164 -22.73 -37.67 -38.19
CA ALA A 164 -23.13 -37.55 -39.59
C ALA A 164 -22.56 -38.70 -40.45
N ALA A 165 -21.27 -39.03 -40.29
CA ALA A 165 -20.63 -40.14 -41.00
C ALA A 165 -21.32 -41.47 -40.68
N ALA A 166 -21.56 -41.75 -39.39
CA ALA A 166 -22.24 -42.98 -38.96
C ALA A 166 -23.65 -43.08 -39.54
N ALA A 167 -24.38 -41.97 -39.61
CA ALA A 167 -25.72 -41.92 -40.19
C ALA A 167 -25.72 -42.06 -41.73
N ALA A 168 -24.64 -41.67 -42.41
CA ALA A 168 -24.50 -41.81 -43.86
C ALA A 168 -24.17 -43.26 -44.29
N LEU A 169 -23.73 -44.13 -43.37
CA LEU A 169 -23.51 -45.55 -43.65
C LEU A 169 -24.85 -46.27 -43.82
N VAL A 170 -25.24 -46.45 -45.08
CA VAL A 170 -26.35 -47.31 -45.46
C VAL A 170 -25.80 -48.68 -45.86
N MET A 171 -26.35 -49.73 -45.26
CA MET A 171 -26.10 -51.12 -45.64
C MET A 171 -27.46 -51.76 -45.81
N SER A 172 -28.00 -51.67 -47.02
CA SER A 172 -29.26 -52.31 -47.32
C SER A 172 -29.00 -53.81 -47.50
N ASN A 173 -29.94 -54.62 -47.02
CA ASN A 173 -30.00 -56.04 -47.35
C ASN A 173 -31.24 -56.23 -48.23
N PRO A 174 -31.18 -55.82 -49.52
CA PRO A 174 -32.27 -56.11 -50.44
C PRO A 174 -32.40 -57.63 -50.57
N ALA A 175 -33.47 -58.12 -51.19
CA ALA A 175 -33.67 -59.55 -51.41
C ALA A 175 -32.67 -60.11 -52.45
N LEU A 176 -31.38 -60.11 -52.10
CA LEU A 176 -30.27 -60.58 -52.92
C LEU A 176 -30.38 -62.10 -53.10
N ALA A 177 -30.20 -62.57 -54.33
CA ALA A 177 -30.00 -63.99 -54.60
C ALA A 177 -28.60 -64.44 -54.15
N LYS A 178 -28.36 -65.75 -54.12
CA LYS A 178 -27.05 -66.32 -53.80
C LYS A 178 -25.98 -65.78 -54.76
N GLY A 179 -24.90 -65.25 -54.21
CA GLY A 179 -23.77 -64.72 -54.97
C GLY A 179 -23.95 -63.28 -55.46
N GLU A 180 -25.09 -62.64 -55.20
CA GLU A 180 -25.30 -61.24 -55.57
C GLU A 180 -24.65 -60.27 -54.58
N THR A 181 -24.27 -59.11 -55.12
CA THR A 181 -23.68 -57.99 -54.40
C THR A 181 -24.52 -56.74 -54.63
N SER A 182 -24.91 -56.03 -53.57
CA SER A 182 -25.45 -54.67 -53.67
C SER A 182 -24.39 -53.63 -53.31
N LEU A 183 -24.50 -52.47 -53.94
CA LEU A 183 -23.77 -51.26 -53.61
C LEU A 183 -24.79 -50.23 -53.12
N ASP A 184 -24.53 -49.65 -51.94
CA ASP A 184 -25.35 -48.62 -51.33
C ASP A 184 -24.55 -47.32 -51.25
N ALA A 185 -25.22 -46.19 -51.49
CA ALA A 185 -24.67 -44.86 -51.25
C ALA A 185 -25.64 -44.06 -50.38
N GLY A 186 -25.12 -43.45 -49.32
CA GLY A 186 -25.89 -42.66 -48.36
C GLY A 186 -25.32 -41.27 -48.19
N VAL A 187 -26.20 -40.31 -47.95
CA VAL A 187 -25.85 -38.95 -47.54
C VAL A 187 -26.58 -38.65 -46.24
N ALA A 188 -25.90 -38.01 -45.29
CA ALA A 188 -26.51 -37.60 -44.04
C ALA A 188 -26.08 -36.19 -43.66
N SER A 189 -26.93 -35.53 -42.88
CA SER A 189 -26.64 -34.23 -42.28
C SER A 189 -27.02 -34.24 -40.81
N TYR A 190 -26.13 -33.77 -39.95
CA TYR A 190 -26.37 -33.64 -38.52
C TYR A 190 -25.82 -32.32 -37.99
N ARG A 191 -26.71 -31.46 -37.48
CA ARG A 191 -26.38 -30.16 -36.87
C ARG A 191 -25.39 -29.33 -37.72
N GLY A 192 -25.62 -29.29 -39.04
CA GLY A 192 -24.81 -28.51 -39.99
C GLY A 192 -23.51 -29.18 -40.46
N GLN A 193 -23.24 -30.44 -40.10
CA GLN A 193 -22.19 -31.26 -40.73
C GLN A 193 -22.84 -32.24 -41.70
N ALA A 194 -22.30 -32.35 -42.91
CA ALA A 194 -22.73 -33.31 -43.91
C ALA A 194 -21.72 -34.45 -44.03
N ALA A 195 -22.18 -35.63 -44.39
CA ALA A 195 -21.33 -36.79 -44.61
C ALA A 195 -21.87 -37.65 -45.74
N ILE A 196 -20.96 -38.40 -46.33
CA ILE A 196 -21.25 -39.38 -47.36
C ILE A 196 -20.76 -40.76 -46.92
N GLY A 197 -21.49 -41.80 -47.29
CA GLY A 197 -21.16 -43.19 -46.98
C GLY A 197 -21.42 -44.09 -48.16
N ILE A 198 -20.57 -45.11 -48.31
CA ILE A 198 -20.71 -46.16 -49.31
C ILE A 198 -20.66 -47.50 -48.58
N GLY A 199 -21.64 -48.36 -48.87
CA GLY A 199 -21.76 -49.70 -48.33
C GLY A 199 -21.77 -50.75 -49.43
N VAL A 200 -21.26 -51.93 -49.14
CA VAL A 200 -21.35 -53.12 -49.97
C VAL A 200 -21.94 -54.24 -49.12
N THR A 201 -22.95 -54.91 -49.65
CA THR A 201 -23.54 -56.11 -49.06
C THR A 201 -23.40 -57.26 -50.04
N HIS A 202 -22.92 -58.41 -49.60
CA HIS A 202 -22.73 -59.60 -50.44
C HIS A 202 -23.37 -60.82 -49.79
N ARG A 203 -24.17 -61.57 -50.55
CA ARG A 203 -24.84 -62.78 -50.07
C ARG A 203 -24.07 -64.04 -50.43
N LEU A 204 -23.43 -64.65 -49.44
CA LEU A 204 -22.61 -65.86 -49.63
C LEU A 204 -23.49 -67.08 -49.96
N ASN A 205 -24.63 -67.23 -49.27
CA ASN A 205 -25.59 -68.31 -49.51
C ASN A 205 -26.99 -67.91 -49.03
N GLU A 206 -27.96 -68.83 -49.09
CA GLU A 206 -29.34 -68.57 -48.66
C GLU A 206 -29.48 -68.23 -47.17
N ALA A 207 -28.48 -68.59 -46.35
CA ALA A 207 -28.49 -68.37 -44.91
C ALA A 207 -27.57 -67.23 -44.46
N VAL A 208 -26.56 -66.80 -45.23
CA VAL A 208 -25.48 -65.90 -44.75
C VAL A 208 -25.33 -64.70 -45.69
N THR A 209 -25.40 -63.50 -45.13
CA THR A 209 -25.04 -62.24 -45.80
C THR A 209 -23.95 -61.53 -45.01
N ILE A 210 -22.97 -60.95 -45.71
CA ILE A 210 -21.94 -60.08 -45.13
C ILE A 210 -22.11 -58.65 -45.66
N ASN A 211 -21.80 -57.66 -44.86
CA ASN A 211 -21.79 -56.26 -45.27
C ASN A 211 -20.59 -55.50 -44.71
N GLY A 212 -20.19 -54.45 -45.42
CA GLY A 212 -19.06 -53.61 -45.08
C GLY A 212 -19.20 -52.25 -45.75
N GLY A 213 -18.65 -51.21 -45.15
CA GLY A 213 -18.85 -49.86 -45.66
C GLY A 213 -17.96 -48.84 -44.99
N VAL A 214 -17.77 -47.73 -45.69
CA VAL A 214 -16.96 -46.60 -45.25
C VAL A 214 -17.74 -45.31 -45.45
N SER A 215 -17.60 -44.38 -44.51
CA SER A 215 -18.20 -43.05 -44.61
C SER A 215 -17.24 -41.98 -44.13
N SER A 216 -17.36 -40.78 -44.67
CA SER A 216 -16.57 -39.63 -44.25
C SER A 216 -17.43 -38.36 -44.15
N ALA A 217 -17.14 -37.56 -43.13
CA ALA A 217 -17.71 -36.24 -42.92
C ALA A 217 -16.69 -35.09 -43.13
N GLY A 218 -15.57 -35.41 -43.81
CA GLY A 218 -14.46 -34.47 -44.05
C GLY A 218 -13.48 -34.36 -42.89
N LYS A 219 -12.35 -33.66 -43.12
CA LYS A 219 -11.24 -33.44 -42.14
C LYS A 219 -10.69 -34.70 -41.45
N GLY A 220 -10.74 -35.86 -42.10
CA GLY A 220 -10.21 -37.12 -41.56
C GLY A 220 -11.21 -37.93 -40.72
N ASP A 221 -12.40 -37.40 -40.45
CA ASP A 221 -13.45 -38.08 -39.70
C ASP A 221 -14.11 -39.16 -40.58
N THR A 222 -13.54 -40.36 -40.50
CA THR A 222 -13.93 -41.52 -41.31
C THR A 222 -14.35 -42.67 -40.42
N ILE A 223 -15.45 -43.32 -40.75
CA ILE A 223 -15.96 -44.49 -40.05
C ILE A 223 -15.94 -45.67 -41.00
N VAL A 224 -15.46 -46.81 -40.52
CA VAL A 224 -15.52 -48.11 -41.20
C VAL A 224 -16.43 -49.02 -40.39
N ARG A 225 -17.36 -49.70 -41.07
CA ARG A 225 -18.27 -50.66 -40.47
C ARG A 225 -18.21 -51.98 -41.22
N MET A 226 -18.33 -53.08 -40.49
CA MET A 226 -18.49 -54.43 -41.03
C MET A 226 -19.53 -55.20 -40.22
N GLY A 227 -20.20 -56.15 -40.86
CA GLY A 227 -21.23 -56.97 -40.22
C GLY A 227 -21.56 -58.23 -41.01
N ALA A 228 -22.25 -59.16 -40.36
CA ALA A 228 -22.79 -60.36 -40.98
C ALA A 228 -24.18 -60.65 -40.39
N SER A 229 -25.05 -61.27 -41.16
CA SER A 229 -26.38 -61.68 -40.73
C SER A 229 -26.67 -63.10 -41.20
N TRP A 230 -27.37 -63.86 -40.35
CA TRP A 230 -27.74 -65.25 -40.62
C TRP A 230 -29.26 -65.46 -40.58
N LYS A 231 -29.80 -66.22 -41.52
CA LYS A 231 -31.21 -66.62 -41.61
C LYS A 231 -31.33 -68.10 -41.26
N PHE A 232 -32.26 -68.43 -40.37
CA PHE A 232 -32.63 -69.78 -39.95
C PHE A 232 -34.11 -70.04 -40.25
#